data_AF-A0A1F8CWW2-F1
#
_entry.id   AF-A0A1F8CWW2-F1
#
_cell.length_a   1.000
_cell.length_b   1.000
_cell.length_c   1.000
_cell.angle_alpha   90.00
_cell.angle_beta   90.00
_cell.angle_gamma   90.00
#
_symmetry.space_group_name_H-M   'P 1'
#
loop_
_entity.id
_entity.type
_entity.pdbx_description
1 polymer ?
#
loop_
_entity_poly.entity_id
_entity_poly.type
_entity_poly.pdbx_seq_one_letter_code
_entity_poly.pdbx_strand_id
1 'polypeptide(L)'
;MDSTTERTGDKARDEQVELRYFEERLAKSPQEVRERYSGILLDEQLRLAKENKGRPVKVPLDVREHFLNMAISGRDVDSVRMSRNMAKYWEAATSKDGRPPIGGAQDD
;
A
#
# COMPACT_ATOMS: atom_id res chain seq x y z
N MET A 1 -37.77 -15.21 4.54
CA MET A 1 -37.45 -13.94 5.23
C MET A 1 -35.96 -13.72 5.06
N ASP A 2 -35.62 -12.87 4.09
CA ASP A 2 -34.28 -12.57 3.59
C ASP A 2 -33.52 -11.65 4.56
N SER A 3 -32.64 -12.22 5.39
CA SER A 3 -31.79 -11.44 6.32
C SER A 3 -30.35 -11.26 5.83
N THR A 4 -30.02 -11.69 4.61
CA THR A 4 -28.64 -11.65 4.08
C THR A 4 -28.37 -10.40 3.24
N THR A 5 -29.41 -9.72 2.75
CA THR A 5 -29.28 -8.62 1.78
C THR A 5 -28.92 -7.28 2.44
N GLU A 6 -29.31 -7.05 3.70
CA GLU A 6 -29.08 -5.75 4.38
C GLU A 6 -27.61 -5.54 4.79
N ARG A 7 -26.91 -6.60 5.21
CA ARG A 7 -25.54 -6.49 5.73
C ARG A 7 -24.49 -6.10 4.69
N THR A 8 -24.77 -6.36 3.42
CA THR A 8 -23.86 -6.02 2.30
C THR A 8 -24.02 -4.56 1.87
N GLY A 9 -25.20 -3.98 2.08
CA GLY A 9 -25.49 -2.58 1.74
C GLY A 9 -24.76 -1.57 2.63
N ASP A 10 -24.62 -1.87 3.93
CA ASP A 10 -23.93 -0.98 4.87
C ASP A 10 -22.41 -0.93 4.61
N LYS A 11 -21.76 -2.07 4.39
CA LYS A 11 -20.31 -2.12 4.09
C LYS A 11 -19.95 -1.34 2.82
N ALA A 12 -20.76 -1.44 1.77
CA ALA A 12 -20.52 -0.75 0.51
C ALA A 12 -20.75 0.78 0.64
N ARG A 13 -21.57 1.22 1.60
CA ARG A 13 -21.73 2.65 1.93
C ARG A 13 -20.53 3.15 2.71
N ASP A 14 -20.06 2.39 3.68
CA ASP A 14 -18.88 2.73 4.48
C ASP A 14 -17.63 2.88 3.60
N GLU A 15 -17.37 1.94 2.68
CA GLU A 15 -16.24 2.03 1.73
C GLU A 15 -16.33 3.25 0.81
N GLN A 16 -17.54 3.67 0.41
CA GLN A 16 -17.73 4.89 -0.39
C GLN A 16 -17.55 6.18 0.43
N VAL A 17 -17.82 6.13 1.73
CA VAL A 17 -17.55 7.26 2.64
C VAL A 17 -16.04 7.40 2.84
N GLU A 18 -15.35 6.29 3.11
CA GLU A 18 -13.89 6.26 3.26
C GLU A 18 -13.17 6.75 2.00
N LEU A 19 -13.62 6.33 0.82
CA LEU A 19 -13.05 6.79 -0.45
C LEU A 19 -13.23 8.31 -0.64
N ARG A 20 -14.43 8.84 -0.33
CA ARG A 20 -14.70 10.28 -0.43
C ARG A 20 -13.86 11.07 0.56
N TYR A 21 -13.74 10.60 1.80
CA TYR A 21 -12.90 11.22 2.81
C TYR A 21 -11.43 11.25 2.38
N PHE A 22 -10.92 10.15 1.83
CA PHE A 22 -9.59 10.08 1.26
C PHE A 22 -9.38 11.09 0.14
N GLU A 23 -10.30 11.17 -0.82
CA GLU A 23 -10.20 12.09 -1.96
C GLU A 23 -10.22 13.56 -1.52
N GLU A 24 -11.06 13.92 -0.56
CA GLU A 24 -11.05 15.26 0.03
C GLU A 24 -9.73 15.59 0.71
N ARG A 25 -9.17 14.65 1.48
CA ARG A 25 -7.89 14.84 2.18
C ARG A 25 -6.75 15.00 1.20
N LEU A 26 -6.72 14.20 0.13
CA LEU A 26 -5.76 14.35 -0.96
C LEU A 26 -5.92 15.71 -1.66
N ALA A 27 -7.15 16.13 -1.94
CA ALA A 27 -7.42 17.41 -2.61
C ALA A 27 -6.96 18.62 -1.79
N LYS A 28 -7.16 18.57 -0.46
CA LYS A 28 -6.76 19.60 0.53
C LYS A 28 -5.26 19.58 0.85
N SER A 29 -4.53 18.55 0.43
CA SER A 29 -3.08 18.45 0.68
C SER A 29 -2.30 19.49 -0.13
N PRO A 30 -1.12 19.94 0.37
CA PRO A 30 -0.24 20.84 -0.38
C PRO A 30 0.11 20.29 -1.77
N GLN A 31 0.36 21.17 -2.74
CA GLN A 31 0.68 20.78 -4.11
C GLN A 31 1.84 19.79 -4.18
N GLU A 32 2.92 20.05 -3.45
CA GLU A 32 4.11 19.19 -3.38
C GLU A 32 3.76 17.77 -2.88
N VAL A 33 2.85 17.66 -1.91
CA VAL A 33 2.38 16.36 -1.39
C VAL A 33 1.58 15.62 -2.47
N ARG A 34 0.71 16.32 -3.18
CA ARG A 34 -0.08 15.73 -4.28
C ARG A 34 0.81 15.26 -5.44
N GLU A 35 1.86 16.02 -5.75
CA GLU A 35 2.85 15.66 -6.78
C GLU A 35 3.64 14.41 -6.36
N ARG A 36 4.17 14.38 -5.12
CA ARG A 36 4.83 13.18 -4.57
C ARG A 36 3.91 11.97 -4.57
N TYR A 37 2.67 12.13 -4.10
CA TYR A 37 1.66 11.08 -4.10
C TYR A 37 1.41 10.54 -5.51
N SER A 38 1.26 11.43 -6.50
CA SER A 38 1.03 11.06 -7.90
C SER A 38 2.20 10.26 -8.46
N GLY A 39 3.44 10.64 -8.14
CA GLY A 39 4.63 9.87 -8.50
C GLY A 39 4.65 8.46 -7.90
N ILE A 40 4.43 8.35 -6.58
CA ILE A 40 4.38 7.06 -5.89
C ILE A 40 3.26 6.16 -6.45
N LEU A 41 2.08 6.74 -6.71
CA LEU A 41 0.95 5.99 -7.25
C LEU A 41 1.22 5.50 -8.67
N LEU A 42 1.80 6.35 -9.52
CA LEU A 42 2.13 6.00 -10.91
C LEU A 42 3.15 4.86 -10.95
N ASP A 43 4.20 4.94 -10.14
CA ASP A 43 5.21 3.88 -10.05
C ASP A 43 4.60 2.54 -9.62
N GLU A 44 3.69 2.56 -8.65
CA GLU A 44 3.00 1.34 -8.23
C GLU A 44 2.10 0.80 -9.32
N GLN A 45 1.35 1.66 -10.00
CA GLN A 45 0.50 1.25 -11.12
C GLN A 45 1.32 0.64 -12.26
N LEU A 46 2.49 1.21 -12.57
CA LEU A 46 3.42 0.66 -13.56
C LEU A 46 3.98 -0.69 -13.12
N ARG A 47 4.35 -0.86 -11.85
CA ARG A 47 4.82 -2.14 -11.30
C ARG A 47 3.73 -3.22 -11.40
N LEU A 48 2.53 -2.90 -10.93
CA LEU A 48 1.39 -3.81 -10.98
C LEU A 48 0.97 -4.13 -12.41
N ALA A 49 1.02 -3.16 -13.33
CA ALA A 49 0.76 -3.39 -14.73
C ALA A 49 1.80 -4.35 -15.34
N LYS A 50 3.10 -4.18 -15.03
CA LYS A 50 4.15 -5.11 -15.48
C LYS A 50 3.88 -6.54 -15.00
N GLU A 51 3.49 -6.70 -13.74
CA GLU A 51 3.14 -8.01 -13.17
C GLU A 51 1.85 -8.59 -13.78
N ASN A 52 0.87 -7.73 -14.08
CA ASN A 52 -0.42 -8.12 -14.63
C ASN A 52 -0.48 -8.08 -16.17
N LYS A 53 0.66 -8.33 -16.85
CA LYS A 53 0.75 -8.42 -18.32
C LYS A 53 0.23 -7.18 -19.05
N GLY A 54 0.50 -5.99 -18.52
CA GLY A 54 0.09 -4.70 -19.05
C GLY A 54 -1.34 -4.29 -18.72
N ARG A 55 -2.10 -5.09 -17.96
CA ARG A 55 -3.47 -4.73 -17.58
C ARG A 55 -3.46 -3.75 -16.40
N PRO A 56 -4.29 -2.70 -16.43
CA PRO A 56 -4.42 -1.78 -15.29
C PRO A 56 -4.95 -2.53 -14.07
N VAL A 57 -4.32 -2.29 -12.92
CA VAL A 57 -4.72 -2.84 -11.63
C VAL A 57 -5.19 -1.69 -10.74
N LYS A 58 -6.37 -1.85 -10.14
CA LYS A 58 -6.86 -0.88 -9.16
C LYS A 58 -6.07 -1.05 -7.87
N VAL A 59 -5.44 0.03 -7.41
CA VAL A 59 -4.73 0.05 -6.12
C VAL A 59 -5.77 0.14 -5.00
N PRO A 60 -5.76 -0.80 -4.02
CA PRO A 60 -6.65 -0.76 -2.85
C PRO A 60 -6.53 0.54 -2.03
N LEU A 61 -7.60 0.92 -1.33
CA LEU A 61 -7.67 2.20 -0.61
C LEU A 61 -6.65 2.30 0.53
N ASP A 62 -6.47 1.24 1.30
CA ASP A 62 -5.46 1.08 2.36
C ASP A 62 -4.04 1.36 1.85
N VAL A 63 -3.72 0.85 0.65
CA VAL A 63 -2.43 1.08 0.00
C VAL A 63 -2.32 2.54 -0.45
N ARG A 64 -3.39 3.14 -0.99
CA ARG A 64 -3.43 4.56 -1.36
C ARG A 64 -3.26 5.48 -0.14
N GLU A 65 -3.83 5.12 1.01
CA GLU A 65 -3.64 5.84 2.27
C GLU A 65 -2.18 5.83 2.72
N HIS A 66 -1.54 4.66 2.65
CA HIS A 66 -0.12 4.53 2.96
C HIS A 66 0.74 5.43 2.07
N PHE A 67 0.43 5.50 0.77
CA PHE A 67 1.14 6.37 -0.17
C PHE A 67 0.97 7.85 0.16
N LEU A 68 -0.24 8.27 0.54
CA LEU A 68 -0.50 9.65 0.97
C LEU A 68 0.30 9.99 2.23
N ASN A 69 0.31 9.10 3.23
CA ASN A 69 1.10 9.30 4.45
C ASN A 69 2.61 9.41 4.16
N MET A 70 3.12 8.61 3.22
CA MET A 70 4.51 8.73 2.78
C MET A 70 4.79 10.06 2.08
N ALA A 71 3.90 10.50 1.19
CA ALA A 71 4.03 11.79 0.50
C ALA A 71 4.02 12.97 1.49
N ILE A 72 3.16 12.92 2.52
CA ILE A 72 3.11 13.90 3.61
C ILE A 72 4.43 13.91 4.40
N SER A 73 5.01 12.75 4.67
CA SER A 73 6.27 12.63 5.41
C SER A 73 7.50 13.19 4.67
N GLY A 74 7.35 13.60 3.42
CA GLY A 74 8.43 14.18 2.63
C GLY A 74 9.52 13.21 2.20
N ARG A 75 9.27 11.90 2.32
CA ARG A 75 10.16 10.90 1.75
C ARG A 75 10.10 10.98 0.22
N ASP A 76 11.26 11.18 -0.38
CA ASP A 76 11.52 11.00 -1.82
C ASP A 76 11.00 9.63 -2.28
N VAL A 77 10.54 9.54 -3.54
CA VAL A 77 10.18 8.31 -4.25
C VAL A 77 11.24 7.21 -4.08
N ASP A 78 12.52 7.56 -4.10
CA ASP A 78 13.61 6.59 -3.86
C ASP A 78 13.67 6.12 -2.39
N SER A 79 13.42 7.03 -1.44
CA SER A 79 13.29 6.69 -0.01
C SER A 79 12.05 5.83 0.26
N VAL A 80 10.98 6.04 -0.51
CA VAL A 80 9.74 5.23 -0.48
C VAL A 80 10.01 3.83 -1.01
N ARG A 81 10.73 3.71 -2.14
CA ARG A 81 11.13 2.42 -2.69
C ARG A 81 12.02 1.65 -1.72
N MET A 82 12.98 2.33 -1.09
CA MET A 82 13.86 1.76 -0.05
C MET A 82 13.06 1.29 1.17
N SER A 83 12.17 2.13 1.71
CA SER A 83 11.38 1.83 2.89
C SER A 83 10.43 0.64 2.69
N ARG A 84 9.80 0.57 1.51
CA ARG A 84 8.90 -0.53 1.17
C ARG A 84 9.63 -1.84 0.89
N ASN A 85 10.79 -1.77 0.22
CA ASN A 85 11.65 -2.93 0.06
C ASN A 85 12.11 -3.44 1.43
N MET A 86 12.54 -2.55 2.33
CA MET A 86 12.87 -2.92 3.71
C MET A 86 11.69 -3.57 4.42
N ALA A 87 10.47 -3.02 4.35
CA ALA A 87 9.29 -3.64 4.96
C ALA A 87 9.02 -5.05 4.40
N LYS A 88 9.11 -5.22 3.07
CA LYS A 88 8.97 -6.53 2.42
C LYS A 88 10.08 -7.51 2.83
N TYR A 89 11.32 -7.04 2.95
CA TYR A 89 12.44 -7.87 3.42
C TYR A 89 12.29 -8.23 4.90
N TRP A 90 11.79 -7.32 5.74
CA TRP A 90 11.48 -7.60 7.13
C TRP A 90 10.36 -8.64 7.27
N GLU A 91 9.27 -8.50 6.52
CA GLU A 91 8.21 -9.51 6.48
C GLU A 91 8.72 -10.86 5.98
N ALA A 92 9.57 -10.88 4.94
CA ALA A 92 10.18 -12.11 4.45
C ALA A 92 11.14 -12.75 5.48
N ALA A 93 11.92 -11.93 6.21
CA ALA A 93 12.85 -12.38 7.24
C ALA A 93 12.17 -12.82 8.54
N THR A 94 10.94 -12.35 8.80
CA THR A 94 10.16 -12.66 10.01
C THR A 94 9.00 -13.63 9.76
N SER A 95 8.68 -13.90 8.49
CA SER A 95 7.79 -14.99 8.10
C SER A 95 8.36 -16.32 8.58
N LYS A 96 7.50 -17.21 9.10
CA LYS A 96 7.87 -18.50 9.71
C LYS A 96 8.65 -19.44 8.78
N ASP A 97 8.64 -19.17 7.47
CA ASP A 97 9.38 -19.91 6.45
C ASP A 97 10.80 -19.35 6.19
N GLY A 98 11.10 -18.16 6.71
CA GLY A 98 12.38 -17.46 6.59
C GLY A 98 13.36 -17.75 7.72
N ARG A 99 13.42 -19.00 8.22
CA ARG A 99 14.49 -19.39 9.13
C ARG A 99 15.81 -19.25 8.36
N PRO A 100 16.76 -18.37 8.75
CA PRO A 100 18.12 -18.56 8.29
C PRO A 100 18.55 -19.97 8.73
N PRO A 101 19.28 -20.75 7.93
CA PRO A 101 20.03 -21.85 8.51
C PRO A 101 20.89 -21.20 9.58
N ILE A 102 20.66 -21.58 10.84
CA ILE A 102 21.61 -21.33 11.91
C ILE A 102 22.87 -22.03 11.43
N GLY A 103 23.76 -21.27 10.78
CA GLY A 103 25.11 -21.70 10.46
C GLY A 103 25.71 -22.16 11.78
N GLY A 104 26.22 -23.39 11.78
CA GLY A 104 26.64 -24.09 12.98
C GLY A 104 27.55 -23.24 13.85
N ALA A 105 27.10 -22.98 15.08
CA ALA A 105 27.99 -23.17 16.19
C ALA A 105 28.07 -24.69 16.39
N GLN A 106 29.05 -25.32 15.75
CA GLN A 106 29.65 -26.49 16.37
C GLN A 106 30.36 -25.94 17.60
N ASP A 107 29.87 -26.34 18.77
CA ASP A 107 30.64 -26.24 20.01
C ASP A 107 31.98 -26.97 19.78
N ASP A 108 33.08 -26.25 19.98
CA ASP A 108 34.40 -26.80 20.26
C ASP A 108 34.81 -26.29 21.65
#